data_AF-A0A959FX55-F1
#
_entry.id   AF-A0A959FX55-F1
#
_cell.length_a   1.000
_cell.length_b   1.000
_cell.length_c   1.000
_cell.angle_alpha   90.00
_cell.angle_beta   90.00
_cell.angle_gamma   90.00
#
_symmetry.space_group_name_H-M   'P 1'
#
loop_
_entity.id
_entity.type
_entity.pdbx_description
1 polymer ?
#
loop_
_entity_poly.entity_id
_entity_poly.type
_entity_poly.pdbx_seq_one_letter_code
_entity_poly.pdbx_strand_id
1 'polypeptide(L)' 'MIETKSLFEQIGGMPAVNAAVDIFYSKVVADPLLKPFFIHIDMVRQSGKLKAFLAYAFGAPMAYTGKNMR' A
#
# COMPACT_ATOMS: atom_id res chain seq x y z
N MET A 1 -7.32 19.19 24.28
CA MET A 1 -6.17 18.57 23.57
C MET A 1 -6.59 18.43 22.13
N ILE A 2 -5.82 18.95 21.17
CA ILE A 2 -6.13 18.76 19.74
C ILE A 2 -5.60 17.38 19.38
N GLU A 3 -6.48 16.45 19.06
CA GLU A 3 -6.10 15.13 18.58
C GLU A 3 -5.52 15.30 17.18
N THR A 4 -4.21 15.13 17.03
CA THR A 4 -3.55 15.23 15.73
C THR A 4 -3.97 14.02 14.89
N LYS A 5 -4.75 14.26 13.84
CA LYS A 5 -5.17 13.20 12.91
C LYS A 5 -3.97 12.42 12.39
N SER A 6 -4.12 11.10 12.28
CA SER A 6 -3.09 10.24 11.67
C SER A 6 -2.80 10.68 10.23
N LEU A 7 -1.61 10.35 9.70
CA LEU A 7 -1.31 10.62 8.29
C LEU A 7 -2.35 9.95 7.38
N PHE A 8 -2.78 8.74 7.74
CA PHE A 8 -3.84 8.00 7.07
C PHE A 8 -5.12 8.81 6.94
N GLU A 9 -5.58 9.45 8.00
CA GLU A 9 -6.77 10.32 7.97
C GLU A 9 -6.51 11.61 7.17
N GLN A 10 -5.32 12.19 7.28
CA GLN A 10 -4.96 13.42 6.57
C GLN A 10 -4.96 13.22 5.05
N ILE A 11 -4.54 12.06 4.55
CA ILE A 11 -4.50 11.76 3.11
C ILE A 11 -5.84 11.28 2.53
N GLY A 12 -6.86 11.05 3.36
CA GLY A 12 -8.18 10.58 2.92
C GLY A 12 -8.44 9.08 3.11
N GLY A 13 -7.67 8.40 3.95
CA GLY A 13 -7.94 7.04 4.42
C GLY A 13 -7.74 5.94 3.37
N MET A 14 -8.45 4.83 3.53
CA MET A 14 -8.33 3.66 2.63
C MET A 14 -8.57 3.99 1.16
N PRO A 15 -9.54 4.85 0.78
CA PRO A 15 -9.73 5.23 -0.63
C PRO A 15 -8.45 5.82 -1.26
N ALA A 16 -7.76 6.72 -0.53
CA ALA A 16 -6.52 7.33 -1.01
C ALA A 16 -5.38 6.32 -1.10
N VAL A 17 -5.23 5.45 -0.10
CA VAL A 17 -4.24 4.36 -0.12
C VAL A 17 -4.50 3.41 -1.29
N ASN A 18 -5.75 3.04 -1.52
CA ASN A 18 -6.14 2.14 -2.61
C ASN A 18 -5.76 2.75 -3.96
N ALA A 19 -6.18 3.99 -4.21
CA ALA A 19 -5.88 4.69 -5.46
C ALA A 19 -4.37 4.84 -5.68
N ALA A 20 -3.62 5.22 -4.65
CA ALA A 20 -2.16 5.36 -4.74
C ALA A 20 -1.47 4.02 -5.07
N VAL A 21 -1.85 2.92 -4.42
CA VAL A 21 -1.25 1.60 -4.68
C VAL A 21 -1.63 1.06 -6.06
N ASP A 22 -2.85 1.30 -6.52
CA ASP A 22 -3.28 0.87 -7.85
C ASP A 22 -2.50 1.61 -8.95
N ILE A 23 -2.30 2.92 -8.80
CA ILE A 23 -1.43 3.71 -9.70
C ILE A 23 0.03 3.24 -9.61
N PHE A 24 0.54 2.99 -8.41
CA PHE A 24 1.91 2.51 -8.20
C PHE A 24 2.16 1.21 -8.97
N TYR A 25 1.31 0.20 -8.79
CA TYR A 25 1.52 -1.07 -9.49
C TYR A 25 1.29 -0.98 -10.99
N SER A 26 0.35 -0.14 -11.46
CA SER A 26 0.21 0.16 -12.89
C SER A 26 1.52 0.67 -13.50
N LYS A 27 2.27 1.52 -12.78
CA LYS A 27 3.59 2.00 -13.21
C LYS A 27 4.67 0.92 -13.11
N VAL A 28 4.71 0.17 -12.01
CA VAL A 28 5.72 -0.88 -11.77
C VAL A 28 5.67 -1.97 -12.83
N VAL A 29 4.49 -2.44 -13.22
CA VAL A 29 4.36 -3.52 -14.22
C VAL A 29 4.63 -3.03 -15.64
N ALA A 30 4.53 -1.72 -15.88
CA ALA A 30 4.85 -1.10 -17.16
C ALA A 30 6.35 -0.79 -17.30
N ASP A 31 7.10 -0.72 -16.20
CA ASP A 31 8.53 -0.44 -16.21
C ASP A 31 9.35 -1.67 -16.61
N PRO A 32 10.14 -1.63 -17.72
CA PRO A 32 10.96 -2.76 -18.17
C PRO A 32 12.01 -3.22 -17.15
N LEU A 33 12.49 -2.34 -16.27
CA LEU A 33 13.49 -2.65 -15.25
C LEU A 33 12.86 -3.37 -14.05
N LEU A 34 11.60 -3.07 -13.74
CA LEU A 34 10.92 -3.62 -12.57
C LEU A 34 10.05 -4.83 -12.91
N LYS A 35 9.43 -4.86 -14.10
CA LYS A 35 8.55 -5.93 -14.56
C LYS A 35 9.11 -7.35 -14.34
N PRO A 36 10.40 -7.65 -14.59
CA PRO A 36 10.95 -9.00 -14.38
C PRO A 36 10.79 -9.54 -12.96
N PHE A 37 10.71 -8.67 -11.94
CA PHE A 37 10.54 -9.09 -10.55
C PHE A 37 9.09 -9.52 -10.21
N PHE A 38 8.13 -9.19 -11.07
CA PHE A 38 6.70 -9.38 -10.80
C PHE A 38 6.01 -10.38 -11.74
N ILE A 39 6.71 -10.97 -12.71
CA ILE A 39 6.14 -11.83 -13.76
C ILE A 39 5.42 -13.09 -13.25
N HIS A 40 5.78 -13.57 -12.05
CA HIS A 40 5.19 -14.77 -11.43
C HIS A 40 4.46 -14.45 -10.13
N ILE A 41 4.16 -13.18 -9.88
CA ILE A 41 3.52 -12.73 -8.65
C ILE A 41 2.03 -12.52 -8.91
N ASP A 42 1.20 -13.04 -8.01
CA ASP A 42 -0.21 -12.66 -7.95
C ASP A 42 -0.32 -11.18 -7.54
N MET A 43 -0.54 -10.32 -8.53
CA MET A 43 -0.56 -8.87 -8.36
C MET A 43 -1.75 -8.38 -7.54
N VAL A 44 -2.87 -9.11 -7.54
CA VAL A 44 -4.04 -8.76 -6.71
C VAL A 44 -3.67 -8.96 -5.24
N ARG A 45 -3.09 -10.13 -4.92
CA ARG A 45 -2.62 -10.43 -3.57
C ARG A 45 -1.49 -9.49 -3.13
N GLN A 46 -0.57 -9.17 -4.03
CA GLN A 46 0.56 -8.29 -3.76
C GLN A 46 0.12 -6.83 -3.52
N SER A 47 -0.82 -6.33 -4.32
CA SER A 47 -1.45 -5.02 -4.11
C SER A 47 -2.16 -4.94 -2.77
N GLY A 48 -2.96 -5.96 -2.41
CA GLY A 48 -3.65 -6.03 -1.12
C GLY A 48 -2.69 -5.98 0.08
N LYS A 49 -1.55 -6.69 0.01
CA LYS A 49 -0.52 -6.64 1.06
C LYS A 49 0.09 -5.25 1.23
N LEU A 50 0.39 -4.56 0.11
CA LEU A 50 0.98 -3.22 0.16
C LEU A 50 -0.02 -2.20 0.69
N LYS A 51 -1.30 -2.29 0.30
CA LYS A 51 -2.39 -1.44 0.83
C LYS A 51 -2.50 -1.60 2.35
N ALA A 52 -2.54 -2.83 2.85
CA ALA A 52 -2.61 -3.10 4.29
C ALA A 52 -1.36 -2.58 5.04
N PHE A 53 -0.17 -2.77 4.46
CA PHE A 53 1.08 -2.28 5.04
C PHE A 53 1.10 -0.74 5.13
N LEU A 54 0.76 -0.04 4.03
CA LEU A 54 0.75 1.42 4.00
C LEU A 54 -0.33 2.01 4.90
N ALA A 55 -1.52 1.43 4.93
CA ALA A 55 -2.58 1.86 5.85
C ALA A 55 -2.10 1.79 7.31
N TYR A 56 -1.50 0.67 7.71
CA TYR A 56 -0.90 0.53 9.04
C TYR A 56 0.24 1.54 9.27
N ALA A 57 1.18 1.65 8.33
CA ALA A 57 2.32 2.56 8.45
C ALA A 57 1.91 4.04 8.53
N PHE A 58 0.78 4.42 7.91
CA PHE A 58 0.22 5.76 7.98
C PHE A 58 -0.66 6.01 9.21
N GLY A 59 -0.86 5.00 10.06
CA GLY A 59 -1.56 5.14 11.33
C GLY A 59 -3.05 4.80 11.28
N ALA A 60 -3.50 3.98 10.32
CA ALA A 60 -4.86 3.44 10.36
C ALA A 60 -5.07 2.61 11.65
N PRO A 61 -6.28 2.61 12.24
CA PRO A 61 -6.60 1.86 13.46
C PRO A 61 -6.81 0.37 13.15
N MET A 62 -5.79 -0.27 12.58
CA MET A 62 -5.76 -1.70 12.26
C MET A 62 -4.39 -2.27 12.59
N ALA A 63 -4.32 -3.55 12.96
CA ALA A 63 -3.05 -4.24 13.11
C ALA A 63 -2.60 -4.81 11.76
N TYR A 64 -1.33 -4.60 11.40
CA TYR A 64 -0.74 -5.29 10.25
C TYR A 64 -0.39 -6.74 10.62
N THR A 65 -0.91 -7.69 9.84
CA THR A 65 -0.71 -9.14 10.05
C THR A 65 0.16 -9.79 8.97
N GLY A 66 0.74 -8.98 8.08
CA GLY A 66 1.62 -9.49 7.03
C GLY A 66 3.03 -9.81 7.53
N LYS A 67 3.85 -10.36 6.62
CA LYS A 67 5.26 -10.66 6.92
C LYS A 67 6.05 -9.36 7.16
N ASN A 68 7.12 -9.48 7.93
CA ASN A 68 8.14 -8.43 7.99
C ASN A 68 8.67 -8.13 6.57
N MET A 69 9.12 -6.89 6.34
CA MET A 69 9.74 -6.47 5.07
C MET A 69 11.19 -6.97 4.91
N ARG A 70 11.83 -7.47 5.97
CA ARG A 70 13.15 -8.09 5.93
C ARG A 70 13.09 -9.55 5.49
#